data_AF-E5AT89-F1
#
_entry.id   AF-E5AT89-F1
#
_cell.length_a   1.000
_cell.length_b   1.000
_cell.length_c   1.000
_cell.angle_alpha   90.00
_cell.angle_beta   90.00
_cell.angle_gamma   90.00
#
_symmetry.space_group_name_H-M   'P 1'
#
loop_
_entity.id
_entity.type
_entity.pdbx_description
1 polymer ?
#
loop_
_entity_poly.entity_id
_entity_poly.type
_entity_poly.pdbx_seq_one_letter_code
_entity_poly.pdbx_strand_id
1 'polypeptide(L)'
;MLSLPMDFDLNAALNDYQAYICALEARPTPAASAPPPPQPPSAAWANSSAKRPATYQDLPSEVIARIGDYVPVQDVMAFATVDRRTYYAMQTRRLVHSYWQRAKQAVSHESISQLLDEMDGTLANPAQHVEPMEALCQRLRALHSADRGDVFKRLFAAAQRIPQGGMQIQKALLLMHRAFTYEREWMELFDFAYTLAEQREPGQDNVWPELALGLSNFSPDTPETPHFAQWYNAILARLPSLSVAEQAQIIPTLTRLLHKFRPEDPRIPELYTLLHNYALHLPPSHQGASAGALASCVWRLTEAEQPARYAQMRDWALSLPDDQWGIALRRLPAGLDGLSPKQQAQELALLERYLARVPAAQRPQAAVGIIFCLHFMNDSLSKRVWQQGLSLLNGVDETTLWKVLSELRNEYVLCNLNNRQWKVAKSEIMRFIKANQFSKPTQARIQDSESWLRSWPD
;
A
#
# COMPACT_ATOMS: atom_id res chain seq x y z
N MET A 1 6.37 -28.72 13.81
CA MET A 1 6.88 -28.02 12.61
C MET A 1 7.08 -26.58 12.99
N LEU A 2 8.33 -26.12 12.95
CA LEU A 2 8.77 -24.79 13.40
C LEU A 2 8.30 -23.73 12.40
N SER A 3 7.42 -22.84 12.84
CA SER A 3 7.04 -21.62 12.13
C SER A 3 8.23 -20.65 12.15
N LEU A 4 8.77 -20.34 10.98
CA LEU A 4 9.74 -19.26 10.81
C LEU A 4 9.06 -17.91 11.11
N PRO A 5 9.68 -16.99 11.85
CA PRO A 5 9.17 -15.64 11.99
C PRO A 5 9.35 -14.93 10.65
N MET A 6 8.25 -14.62 9.98
CA MET A 6 8.27 -13.76 8.81
C MET A 6 8.49 -12.33 9.32
N ASP A 7 9.63 -11.72 8.99
CA ASP A 7 9.94 -10.32 9.33
C ASP A 7 8.93 -9.41 8.61
N PHE A 8 8.03 -8.79 9.37
CA PHE A 8 7.11 -7.78 8.86
C PHE A 8 7.84 -6.45 8.80
N ASP A 9 8.26 -6.05 7.60
CA ASP A 9 8.82 -4.73 7.35
C ASP A 9 7.67 -3.70 7.27
N LEU A 10 7.70 -2.70 8.15
CA LEU A 10 6.77 -1.58 8.17
C LEU A 10 6.73 -0.86 6.81
N ASN A 11 7.90 -0.73 6.18
CA ASN A 11 8.00 -0.17 4.83
C ASN A 11 7.42 -1.12 3.80
N ALA A 12 7.53 -2.45 3.94
CA ALA A 12 6.89 -3.38 3.01
C ALA A 12 5.35 -3.38 3.16
N ALA A 13 4.81 -3.23 4.37
CA ALA A 13 3.37 -3.14 4.59
C ALA A 13 2.78 -1.81 4.07
N LEU A 14 3.53 -0.72 4.23
CA LEU A 14 3.18 0.56 3.63
C LEU A 14 3.41 0.54 2.11
N ASN A 15 4.47 -0.11 1.60
CA ASN A 15 4.83 -0.19 0.17
C ASN A 15 4.01 -1.20 -0.65
N ASP A 16 3.55 -2.32 -0.09
CA ASP A 16 2.66 -3.26 -0.80
C ASP A 16 1.32 -2.60 -1.13
N TYR A 17 0.91 -1.61 -0.32
CA TYR A 17 -0.28 -0.79 -0.57
C TYR A 17 0.06 0.59 -1.16
N GLN A 18 1.23 1.17 -0.94
CA GLN A 18 1.68 2.37 -1.66
C GLN A 18 2.04 2.03 -3.11
N ALA A 19 2.42 0.81 -3.47
CA ALA A 19 2.44 0.38 -4.88
C ALA A 19 1.03 0.42 -5.52
N TYR A 20 -0.03 0.42 -4.70
CA TYR A 20 -1.42 0.59 -5.10
C TYR A 20 -1.83 2.08 -5.26
N ILE A 21 -1.06 3.05 -4.72
CA ILE A 21 -1.44 4.49 -4.66
C ILE A 21 -0.34 5.47 -5.17
N CYS A 22 0.94 5.10 -5.11
CA CYS A 22 2.11 5.90 -5.48
C CYS A 22 2.41 5.91 -6.98
N ALA A 23 1.38 5.92 -7.81
CA ALA A 23 1.54 6.44 -9.18
C ALA A 23 1.37 7.97 -9.24
N LEU A 24 1.08 8.62 -8.11
CA LEU A 24 0.78 10.06 -7.99
C LEU A 24 1.96 10.94 -7.53
N GLU A 25 3.09 10.37 -7.14
CA GLU A 25 4.29 11.13 -6.73
C GLU A 25 5.48 10.91 -7.67
N ALA A 26 5.24 10.92 -8.98
CA ALA A 26 6.30 11.20 -9.94
C ALA A 26 6.25 12.68 -10.33
N ARG A 27 6.45 13.57 -9.35
CA ARG A 27 6.98 14.91 -9.68
C ARG A 27 8.48 14.75 -9.90
N PRO A 28 9.04 15.18 -11.04
CA PRO A 28 10.48 15.32 -11.16
C PRO A 28 10.92 16.28 -10.06
N THR A 29 11.86 15.84 -9.22
CA THR A 29 12.65 16.72 -8.38
C THR A 29 13.07 17.91 -9.25
N PRO A 30 12.76 19.16 -8.89
CA PRO A 30 13.43 20.27 -9.54
C PRO A 30 14.91 20.02 -9.33
N ALA A 31 15.69 19.96 -10.41
CA ALA A 31 17.14 19.92 -10.31
C ALA A 31 17.54 21.08 -9.39
N ALA A 32 17.95 20.74 -8.16
CA ALA A 32 18.43 21.73 -7.22
C ALA A 32 19.63 22.39 -7.90
N SER A 33 19.45 23.68 -8.21
CA SER A 33 20.52 24.53 -8.69
C SER A 33 21.72 24.37 -7.76
N ALA A 34 22.89 24.29 -8.38
CA ALA A 34 24.17 24.22 -7.69
C ALA A 34 24.22 25.24 -6.52
N PRO A 35 24.82 24.86 -5.37
CA PRO A 35 24.94 25.77 -4.25
C PRO A 35 25.73 27.03 -4.66
N PRO A 36 25.35 28.22 -4.17
CA PRO A 36 26.12 29.44 -4.42
C PRO A 36 27.54 29.28 -3.83
N PRO A 37 28.56 29.88 -4.45
CA PRO A 37 29.92 29.80 -3.94
C PRO A 37 29.97 30.38 -2.52
N PRO A 38 30.64 29.70 -1.56
CA PRO A 38 30.74 30.22 -0.21
C PRO A 38 31.49 31.55 -0.22
N GLN A 39 30.82 32.60 0.24
CA GLN A 39 31.45 33.88 0.57
C GLN A 39 32.52 33.63 1.65
N PRO A 40 33.70 34.28 1.55
CA PRO A 40 34.75 34.09 2.52
C PRO A 40 34.32 34.69 3.88
N PRO A 41 34.57 34.00 5.00
CA PRO A 41 34.38 34.59 6.31
C PRO A 41 35.40 35.72 6.52
N SER A 42 34.87 36.92 6.81
CA SER A 42 35.66 38.04 7.30
C SER A 42 36.48 37.59 8.52
N ALA A 43 37.74 37.97 8.49
CA ALA A 43 38.80 37.56 9.39
C ALA A 43 38.47 37.77 10.87
N ALA A 44 38.62 36.71 11.68
CA ALA A 44 39.03 36.81 13.09
C ALA A 44 39.50 35.46 13.68
N TRP A 45 40.10 34.56 12.90
CA TRP A 45 40.72 33.34 13.45
C TRP A 45 42.11 33.18 12.83
N ALA A 46 42.99 34.13 13.15
CA ALA A 46 44.41 33.91 13.05
C ALA A 46 44.79 32.95 14.18
N ASN A 47 45.02 31.69 13.84
CA ASN A 47 46.23 30.96 14.24
C ASN A 47 46.31 29.64 13.49
N SER A 48 47.26 29.62 12.56
CA SER A 48 47.71 28.48 11.78
C SER A 48 48.45 27.46 12.65
N SER A 49 47.91 26.24 12.72
CA SER A 49 48.67 25.02 12.94
C SER A 49 48.08 23.92 12.06
N ALA A 50 48.95 23.11 11.46
CA ALA A 50 48.68 22.24 10.31
C ALA A 50 47.44 21.33 10.48
N LYS A 51 46.55 21.34 9.48
CA LYS A 51 45.36 20.47 9.39
C LYS A 51 45.77 19.01 9.29
N ARG A 52 45.78 18.32 10.43
CA ARG A 52 45.72 16.86 10.51
C ARG A 52 44.42 16.40 9.82
N PRO A 53 44.40 15.30 9.04
CA PRO A 53 43.13 14.70 8.61
C PRO A 53 42.31 14.38 9.86
N ALA A 54 41.08 14.90 9.96
CA ALA A 54 40.19 14.55 11.06
C ALA A 54 39.84 13.07 10.93
N THR A 55 40.37 12.25 11.83
CA THR A 55 40.01 10.84 11.94
C THR A 55 38.80 10.69 12.87
N TYR A 56 38.18 9.51 12.91
CA TYR A 56 37.07 9.23 13.84
C TYR A 56 37.43 9.57 15.30
N GLN A 57 38.68 9.34 15.70
CA GLN A 57 39.17 9.63 17.05
C GLN A 57 39.15 11.13 17.39
N ASP A 58 39.19 12.00 16.37
CA ASP A 58 39.21 13.45 16.53
C ASP A 58 37.79 14.06 16.60
N LEU A 59 36.73 13.27 16.34
CA LEU A 59 35.34 13.78 16.32
C LEU A 59 34.82 14.08 17.73
N PRO A 60 34.22 15.25 18.00
CA PRO A 60 33.52 15.55 19.26
C PRO A 60 32.43 14.53 19.62
N SER A 61 32.15 14.35 20.91
CA SER A 61 31.17 13.35 21.37
C SER A 61 29.75 13.69 20.90
N GLU A 62 29.46 14.97 20.70
CA GLU A 62 28.20 15.50 20.17
C GLU A 62 28.03 15.11 18.69
N VAL A 63 29.13 15.08 17.93
CA VAL A 63 29.12 14.63 16.53
C VAL A 63 28.91 13.12 16.46
N ILE A 64 29.56 12.35 17.34
CA ILE A 64 29.34 10.91 17.46
C ILE A 64 27.88 10.60 17.84
N ALA A 65 27.30 11.34 18.77
CA ALA A 65 25.89 11.20 19.15
C ALA A 65 24.95 11.50 17.96
N ARG A 66 25.21 12.58 17.20
CA ARG A 66 24.44 12.90 15.98
C ARG A 66 24.56 11.84 14.90
N ILE A 67 25.75 11.26 14.70
CA ILE A 67 25.91 10.11 13.80
C ILE A 67 25.04 8.95 14.30
N GLY A 68 25.05 8.72 15.61
CA GLY A 68 24.23 7.73 16.31
C GLY A 68 22.72 7.85 16.07
N ASP A 69 22.20 9.06 15.91
CA ASP A 69 20.79 9.30 15.62
C ASP A 69 20.36 8.75 14.24
N TYR A 70 21.32 8.56 13.32
CA TYR A 70 21.09 7.94 12.00
C TYR A 70 21.46 6.45 11.95
N VAL A 71 21.98 5.88 13.04
CA VAL A 71 22.30 4.44 13.09
C VAL A 71 21.00 3.64 13.29
N PRO A 72 20.71 2.67 12.40
CA PRO A 72 19.56 1.78 12.57
C PRO A 72 19.59 1.08 13.93
N VAL A 73 18.43 0.94 14.59
CA VAL A 73 18.36 0.41 15.96
C VAL A 73 19.11 -0.91 16.15
N GLN A 74 19.06 -1.80 15.17
CA GLN A 74 19.74 -3.11 15.18
C GLN A 74 21.27 -3.02 15.23
N ASP A 75 21.86 -1.92 14.74
CA ASP A 75 23.30 -1.71 14.66
C ASP A 75 23.83 -0.81 15.78
N VAL A 76 22.94 -0.25 16.62
CA VAL A 76 23.28 0.67 17.71
C VAL A 76 24.31 0.05 18.65
N MET A 77 24.18 -1.22 19.00
CA MET A 77 25.13 -1.87 19.91
C MET A 77 26.50 -2.09 19.26
N ALA A 78 26.54 -2.52 18.00
CA ALA A 78 27.79 -2.68 17.27
C ALA A 78 28.56 -1.35 17.19
N PHE A 79 27.86 -0.27 16.84
CA PHE A 79 28.45 1.07 16.80
C PHE A 79 28.87 1.58 18.19
N ALA A 80 28.04 1.37 19.21
CA ALA A 80 28.35 1.79 20.58
C ALA A 80 29.58 1.11 21.18
N THR A 81 29.93 -0.09 20.72
CA THR A 81 31.08 -0.85 21.23
C THR A 81 32.42 -0.54 20.55
N VAL A 82 32.45 0.38 19.58
CA VAL A 82 33.67 0.76 18.85
C VAL A 82 34.76 1.26 19.81
N ASP A 83 34.41 2.12 20.75
CA ASP A 83 35.29 2.53 21.85
C ASP A 83 34.50 3.06 23.05
N ARG A 84 35.21 3.34 24.15
CA ARG A 84 34.62 3.83 25.40
C ARG A 84 33.92 5.18 25.24
N ARG A 85 34.43 6.08 24.39
CA ARG A 85 33.86 7.42 24.19
C ARG A 85 32.53 7.30 23.45
N THR A 86 32.49 6.51 22.39
CA THR A 86 31.29 6.23 21.60
C THR A 86 30.23 5.55 22.44
N TYR A 87 30.63 4.62 23.31
CA TYR A 87 29.72 3.96 24.24
C TYR A 87 28.94 4.93 25.14
N TYR A 88 29.60 5.98 25.64
CA TYR A 88 28.97 7.03 26.45
C TYR A 88 28.21 8.05 25.59
N ALA A 89 28.76 8.45 24.44
CA ALA A 89 28.08 9.36 23.51
C ALA A 89 26.75 8.78 22.99
N MET A 90 26.67 7.44 22.86
CA MET A 90 25.48 6.71 22.41
C MET A 90 24.49 6.37 23.53
N GLN A 91 24.64 6.90 24.75
CA GLN A 91 23.83 6.50 25.91
C GLN A 91 22.32 6.51 25.61
N THR A 92 21.84 7.59 24.99
CA THR A 92 20.42 7.76 24.65
C THR A 92 19.95 6.75 23.60
N ARG A 93 20.70 6.54 22.51
CA ARG A 93 20.34 5.55 21.48
C ARG A 93 20.39 4.12 22.02
N ARG A 94 21.35 3.82 22.90
CA ARG A 94 21.42 2.51 23.56
C ARG A 94 20.23 2.24 24.48
N LEU A 95 19.71 3.28 25.13
CA LEU A 95 18.47 3.17 25.90
C LEU A 95 17.30 2.80 24.98
N VAL A 96 17.16 3.47 23.83
CA VAL A 96 16.15 3.12 22.81
C VAL A 96 16.31 1.68 22.34
N HIS A 97 17.53 1.24 22.00
CA HIS A 97 17.80 -0.14 21.62
C HIS A 97 17.39 -1.14 22.72
N SER A 98 17.61 -0.80 24.00
CA SER A 98 17.21 -1.68 25.11
C SER A 98 15.69 -1.87 25.18
N TYR A 99 14.91 -0.81 24.98
CA TYR A 99 13.44 -0.90 24.92
C TYR A 99 12.98 -1.62 23.65
N TRP A 100 13.62 -1.38 22.51
CA TRP A 100 13.35 -2.10 21.27
C TRP A 100 13.56 -3.62 21.41
N GLN A 101 14.66 -4.05 22.05
CA GLN A 101 14.91 -5.47 22.32
C GLN A 101 13.85 -6.07 23.24
N ARG A 102 13.49 -5.37 24.32
CA ARG A 102 12.45 -5.83 25.25
C ARG A 102 11.08 -5.90 24.57
N ALA A 103 10.77 -4.93 23.72
CA ALA A 103 9.56 -4.92 22.90
C ALA A 103 9.47 -6.17 22.01
N LYS A 104 10.56 -6.56 21.34
CA LYS A 104 10.61 -7.79 20.53
C LYS A 104 10.37 -9.07 21.33
N GLN A 105 10.62 -9.05 22.64
CA GLN A 105 10.46 -10.20 23.52
C GLN A 105 9.13 -10.19 24.29
N ALA A 106 8.32 -9.14 24.14
CA ALA A 106 7.03 -9.03 24.82
C ALA A 106 6.04 -10.07 24.27
N VAL A 107 5.37 -10.79 25.19
CA VAL A 107 4.48 -11.93 24.88
C VAL A 107 3.12 -11.87 25.58
N SER A 108 2.91 -10.91 26.48
CA SER A 108 1.65 -10.76 27.22
C SER A 108 1.17 -9.31 27.23
N HIS A 109 -0.14 -9.11 27.41
CA HIS A 109 -0.73 -7.78 27.63
C HIS A 109 -0.03 -6.99 28.75
N GLU A 110 0.28 -7.64 29.87
CA GLU A 110 0.94 -7.02 31.02
C GLU A 110 2.37 -6.57 30.67
N SER A 111 3.15 -7.41 29.99
CA SER A 111 4.51 -7.06 29.58
C SER A 111 4.55 -5.86 28.64
N ILE A 112 3.59 -5.77 27.71
CA ILE A 112 3.49 -4.65 26.78
C ILE A 112 3.03 -3.39 27.51
N SER A 113 2.02 -3.50 28.38
CA SER A 113 1.52 -2.39 29.19
C SER A 113 2.63 -1.79 30.06
N GLN A 114 3.38 -2.64 30.76
CA GLN A 114 4.51 -2.22 31.57
C GLN A 114 5.59 -1.53 30.73
N LEU A 115 5.93 -2.09 29.56
CA LEU A 115 6.92 -1.48 28.67
C LEU A 115 6.49 -0.09 28.19
N LEU A 116 5.22 0.09 27.83
CA LEU A 116 4.69 1.39 27.43
C LEU A 116 4.78 2.42 28.57
N ASP A 117 4.39 2.02 29.77
CA ASP A 117 4.42 2.90 30.95
C ASP A 117 5.86 3.27 31.33
N GLU A 118 6.80 2.32 31.26
CA GLU A 118 8.22 2.57 31.50
C GLU A 118 8.84 3.48 30.44
N MET A 119 8.48 3.31 29.16
CA MET A 119 8.94 4.16 28.07
C MET A 119 8.47 5.60 28.26
N ASP A 120 7.19 5.81 28.59
CA ASP A 120 6.61 7.13 28.86
C ASP A 120 7.29 7.85 30.03
N GLY A 121 7.75 7.12 31.04
CA GLY A 121 8.48 7.69 32.18
C GLY A 121 9.98 7.93 31.95
N THR A 122 10.59 7.28 30.95
CA THR A 122 12.06 7.22 30.81
C THR A 122 12.58 7.89 29.54
N LEU A 123 11.85 7.78 28.43
CA LEU A 123 12.24 8.37 27.16
C LEU A 123 11.80 9.84 27.11
N ALA A 124 12.77 10.75 27.18
CA ALA A 124 12.50 12.18 27.29
C ALA A 124 12.02 12.82 25.97
N ASN A 125 12.39 12.24 24.82
CA ASN A 125 11.98 12.75 23.51
C ASN A 125 10.98 11.80 22.86
N PRO A 126 9.77 12.27 22.49
CA PRO A 126 8.77 11.46 21.79
C PRO A 126 9.29 10.69 20.56
N ALA A 127 10.25 11.23 19.81
CA ALA A 127 10.84 10.55 18.65
C ALA A 127 11.56 9.22 19.02
N GLN A 128 12.01 9.08 20.28
CA GLN A 128 12.66 7.87 20.78
C GLN A 128 11.69 6.69 20.93
N HIS A 129 10.39 6.95 20.93
CA HIS A 129 9.36 5.92 21.09
C HIS A 129 9.10 5.19 19.78
N VAL A 130 9.48 5.74 18.62
CA VAL A 130 9.11 5.20 17.29
C VAL A 130 9.58 3.76 17.11
N GLU A 131 10.88 3.48 17.21
CA GLU A 131 11.41 2.14 16.93
C GLU A 131 10.91 1.09 17.94
N PRO A 132 10.89 1.34 19.27
CA PRO A 132 10.29 0.38 20.21
C PRO A 132 8.78 0.17 19.98
N MET A 133 8.04 1.22 19.61
CA MET A 133 6.62 1.11 19.27
C MET A 133 6.37 0.24 18.04
N GLU A 134 7.17 0.40 16.99
CA GLU A 134 7.10 -0.44 15.79
C GLU A 134 7.35 -1.92 16.13
N ALA A 135 8.34 -2.20 16.98
CA ALA A 135 8.60 -3.56 17.47
C ALA A 135 7.43 -4.12 18.30
N LEU A 136 6.80 -3.32 19.16
CA LEU A 136 5.60 -3.73 19.89
C LEU A 136 4.42 -4.02 18.95
N CYS A 137 4.24 -3.22 17.90
CA CYS A 137 3.20 -3.44 16.89
C CYS A 137 3.39 -4.79 16.19
N GLN A 138 4.63 -5.18 15.86
CA GLN A 138 4.92 -6.50 15.28
C GLN A 138 4.54 -7.65 16.22
N ARG A 139 4.61 -7.46 17.55
CA ARG A 139 4.23 -8.49 18.53
C ARG A 139 2.73 -8.70 18.66
N LEU A 140 1.91 -7.74 18.24
CA LEU A 140 0.46 -7.80 18.39
C LEU A 140 -0.13 -9.11 17.79
N ARG A 141 0.39 -9.57 16.65
CA ARG A 141 -0.05 -10.82 16.00
C ARG A 141 0.31 -12.08 16.79
N ALA A 142 1.36 -12.03 17.60
CA ALA A 142 1.84 -13.16 18.38
C ALA A 142 1.12 -13.31 19.72
N LEU A 143 0.33 -12.32 20.14
CA LEU A 143 -0.44 -12.37 21.38
C LEU A 143 -1.64 -13.31 21.26
N HIS A 144 -2.14 -13.77 22.41
CA HIS A 144 -3.42 -14.45 22.51
C HIS A 144 -4.56 -13.53 22.06
N SER A 145 -5.57 -14.08 21.39
CA SER A 145 -6.69 -13.31 20.84
C SER A 145 -7.44 -12.49 21.89
N ALA A 146 -7.52 -12.97 23.13
CA ALA A 146 -8.20 -12.25 24.22
C ALA A 146 -7.53 -10.90 24.58
N ASP A 147 -6.21 -10.79 24.38
CA ASP A 147 -5.43 -9.62 24.79
C ASP A 147 -5.24 -8.59 23.66
N ARG A 148 -5.48 -9.02 22.43
CA ARG A 148 -5.14 -8.30 21.21
C ARG A 148 -5.85 -6.95 21.09
N GLY A 149 -7.15 -6.92 21.30
CA GLY A 149 -7.95 -5.69 21.21
C GLY A 149 -7.50 -4.60 22.18
N ASP A 150 -7.23 -4.94 23.44
CA ASP A 150 -6.81 -3.96 24.44
C ASP A 150 -5.39 -3.46 24.21
N VAL A 151 -4.47 -4.36 23.84
CA VAL A 151 -3.11 -3.95 23.44
C VAL A 151 -3.17 -3.04 22.21
N PHE A 152 -4.01 -3.36 21.22
CA PHE A 152 -4.19 -2.52 20.04
C PHE A 152 -4.58 -1.09 20.43
N LYS A 153 -5.65 -0.94 21.23
CA LYS A 153 -6.15 0.39 21.63
C LYS A 153 -5.08 1.18 22.38
N ARG A 154 -4.33 0.49 23.24
CA ARG A 154 -3.26 1.12 24.02
C ARG A 154 -2.09 1.56 23.15
N LEU A 155 -1.64 0.73 22.21
CA LEU A 155 -0.59 1.09 21.24
C LEU A 155 -1.05 2.24 20.33
N PHE A 156 -2.30 2.21 19.87
CA PHE A 156 -2.86 3.24 19.01
C PHE A 156 -2.96 4.59 19.73
N ALA A 157 -3.40 4.60 21.00
CA ALA A 157 -3.45 5.80 21.84
C ALA A 157 -2.04 6.31 22.22
N ALA A 158 -1.10 5.42 22.51
CA ALA A 158 0.29 5.78 22.78
C ALA A 158 0.93 6.43 21.55
N ALA A 159 0.69 5.88 20.36
CA ALA A 159 1.19 6.44 19.10
C ALA A 159 0.68 7.86 18.84
N GLN A 160 -0.53 8.23 19.30
CA GLN A 160 -1.05 9.60 19.17
C GLN A 160 -0.15 10.65 19.85
N ARG A 161 0.62 10.25 20.87
CA ARG A 161 1.50 11.14 21.64
C ARG A 161 2.86 11.35 20.97
N ILE A 162 3.14 10.66 19.85
CA ILE A 162 4.42 10.72 19.13
C ILE A 162 4.28 11.69 17.95
N PRO A 163 4.90 12.89 18.01
CA PRO A 163 4.91 13.83 16.90
C PRO A 163 5.59 13.20 15.68
N GLN A 164 5.03 13.46 14.48
CA GLN A 164 5.53 13.03 13.16
C GLN A 164 5.53 11.51 12.92
N GLY A 165 6.03 10.68 13.85
CA GLY A 165 6.08 9.22 13.71
C GLY A 165 4.81 8.49 14.13
N GLY A 166 4.02 9.08 15.04
CA GLY A 166 2.82 8.45 15.60
C GLY A 166 1.75 8.12 14.56
N MET A 167 1.60 8.99 13.55
CA MET A 167 0.65 8.80 12.47
C MET A 167 0.89 7.53 11.67
N GLN A 168 2.15 7.31 11.28
CA GLN A 168 2.54 6.17 10.46
C GLN A 168 2.34 4.87 11.25
N ILE A 169 2.62 4.89 12.55
CA ILE A 169 2.34 3.76 13.45
C ILE A 169 0.84 3.46 13.49
N GLN A 170 -0.02 4.48 13.64
CA GLN A 170 -1.48 4.31 13.65
C GLN A 170 -2.02 3.78 12.32
N LYS A 171 -1.53 4.30 11.20
CA LYS A 171 -1.86 3.83 9.85
C LYS A 171 -1.46 2.37 9.67
N ALA A 172 -0.24 2.00 10.05
CA ALA A 172 0.24 0.63 9.99
C ALA A 172 -0.57 -0.30 10.90
N LEU A 173 -0.89 0.15 12.12
CA LEU A 173 -1.77 -0.57 13.05
C LEU A 173 -3.10 -0.89 12.37
N LEU A 174 -3.77 0.09 11.75
CA LEU A 174 -5.03 -0.13 11.02
C LEU A 174 -4.90 -1.12 9.86
N LEU A 175 -3.78 -1.08 9.13
CA LEU A 175 -3.52 -2.03 8.04
C LEU A 175 -3.24 -3.45 8.56
N MET A 176 -2.71 -3.60 9.78
CA MET A 176 -2.55 -4.91 10.42
C MET A 176 -3.89 -5.55 10.82
N HIS A 177 -5.02 -4.86 10.70
CA HIS A 177 -6.34 -5.35 11.12
C HIS A 177 -6.81 -6.64 10.44
N ARG A 178 -6.23 -7.01 9.28
CA ARG A 178 -6.51 -8.32 8.64
C ARG A 178 -6.13 -9.52 9.52
N ALA A 179 -5.30 -9.32 10.54
CA ALA A 179 -4.85 -10.37 11.43
C ALA A 179 -5.81 -10.68 12.59
N PHE A 180 -6.90 -9.91 12.77
CA PHE A 180 -7.92 -10.19 13.78
C PHE A 180 -8.98 -11.11 13.18
N THR A 181 -9.15 -12.29 13.79
CA THR A 181 -10.01 -13.37 13.27
C THR A 181 -11.48 -13.24 13.69
N TYR A 182 -11.81 -12.34 14.62
CA TYR A 182 -13.15 -12.22 15.19
C TYR A 182 -13.83 -10.88 14.81
N GLU A 183 -14.98 -10.96 14.16
CA GLU A 183 -15.73 -9.79 13.68
C GLU A 183 -16.10 -8.80 14.81
N ARG A 184 -16.45 -9.29 16.01
CA ARG A 184 -16.79 -8.40 17.14
C ARG A 184 -15.61 -7.56 17.60
N GLU A 185 -14.44 -8.17 17.74
CA GLU A 185 -13.21 -7.47 18.08
C GLU A 185 -12.87 -6.44 17.00
N TRP A 186 -13.04 -6.82 15.72
CA TRP A 186 -12.86 -5.91 14.60
C TRP A 186 -13.76 -4.67 14.70
N MET A 187 -15.05 -4.85 15.00
CA MET A 187 -16.02 -3.74 15.06
C MET A 187 -15.64 -2.73 16.14
N GLU A 188 -15.26 -3.23 17.31
CA GLU A 188 -14.85 -2.40 18.44
C GLU A 188 -13.58 -1.59 18.14
N LEU A 189 -12.58 -2.23 17.50
CA LEU A 189 -11.35 -1.54 17.11
C LEU A 189 -11.58 -0.51 16.02
N PHE A 190 -12.50 -0.78 15.09
CA PHE A 190 -12.88 0.17 14.07
C PHE A 190 -13.58 1.39 14.66
N ASP A 191 -14.58 1.20 15.52
CA ASP A 191 -15.29 2.30 16.20
C ASP A 191 -14.34 3.16 17.03
N PHE A 192 -13.39 2.52 17.73
CA PHE A 192 -12.34 3.22 18.47
C PHE A 192 -11.49 4.11 17.58
N ALA A 193 -10.96 3.55 16.48
CA ALA A 193 -10.12 4.32 15.55
C ALA A 193 -10.91 5.40 14.80
N TYR A 194 -12.16 5.12 14.43
CA TYR A 194 -13.08 6.08 13.84
C TYR A 194 -13.30 7.28 14.78
N THR A 195 -13.61 7.01 16.05
CA THR A 195 -13.83 8.06 17.07
C THR A 195 -12.61 8.96 17.22
N LEU A 196 -11.40 8.39 17.21
CA LEU A 196 -10.16 9.16 17.28
C LEU A 196 -9.87 9.93 15.99
N ALA A 197 -10.25 9.41 14.83
CA ALA A 197 -10.14 10.13 13.57
C ALA A 197 -11.09 11.32 13.50
N GLU A 198 -12.31 11.20 14.05
CA GLU A 198 -13.29 12.29 14.11
C GLU A 198 -12.86 13.47 14.99
N GLN A 199 -12.04 13.20 16.00
CA GLN A 199 -11.54 14.24 16.92
C GLN A 199 -10.46 15.13 16.30
N ARG A 200 -10.01 14.85 15.07
CA ARG A 200 -8.96 15.61 14.40
C ARG A 200 -9.51 16.78 13.63
N GLU A 201 -8.77 17.88 13.68
CA GLU A 201 -9.12 19.10 12.94
C GLU A 201 -8.90 18.90 11.43
N PRO A 202 -9.70 19.56 10.58
CA PRO A 202 -9.47 19.57 9.14
C PRO A 202 -8.05 20.04 8.79
N GLY A 203 -7.39 19.31 7.89
CA GLY A 203 -6.02 19.62 7.45
C GLY A 203 -4.90 19.05 8.32
N GLN A 204 -5.22 18.35 9.42
CA GLN A 204 -4.26 17.50 10.12
C GLN A 204 -4.12 16.14 9.41
N ASP A 205 -2.92 15.57 9.49
CA ASP A 205 -2.70 14.18 9.08
C ASP A 205 -3.70 13.25 9.77
N ASN A 206 -4.37 12.41 8.98
CA ASN A 206 -5.42 11.54 9.45
C ASN A 206 -5.27 10.10 8.91
N VAL A 207 -6.19 9.26 9.38
CA VAL A 207 -6.24 7.83 9.10
C VAL A 207 -7.47 7.45 8.26
N TRP A 208 -8.15 8.43 7.66
CA TRP A 208 -9.38 8.18 6.89
C TRP A 208 -9.17 7.22 5.70
N PRO A 209 -8.08 7.33 4.91
CA PRO A 209 -7.80 6.35 3.86
C PRO A 209 -7.62 4.93 4.41
N GLU A 210 -6.90 4.78 5.51
CA GLU A 210 -6.65 3.48 6.14
C GLU A 210 -7.92 2.89 6.78
N LEU A 211 -8.79 3.73 7.35
CA LEU A 211 -10.12 3.31 7.82
C LEU A 211 -11.00 2.83 6.64
N ALA A 212 -11.02 3.56 5.53
CA ALA A 212 -11.76 3.16 4.34
C ALA A 212 -11.25 1.82 3.79
N LEU A 213 -9.92 1.61 3.78
CA LEU A 213 -9.33 0.32 3.43
C LEU A 213 -9.68 -0.78 4.45
N GLY A 214 -9.69 -0.44 5.74
CA GLY A 214 -10.07 -1.33 6.83
C GLY A 214 -11.44 -1.95 6.61
N LEU A 215 -12.43 -1.17 6.15
CA LEU A 215 -13.78 -1.66 5.83
C LEU A 215 -13.80 -2.81 4.81
N SER A 216 -12.79 -2.95 3.95
CA SER A 216 -12.71 -4.06 2.99
C SER A 216 -12.53 -5.43 3.64
N ASN A 217 -12.07 -5.45 4.89
CA ASN A 217 -11.83 -6.67 5.67
C ASN A 217 -13.11 -7.26 6.27
N PHE A 218 -14.25 -6.56 6.18
CA PHE A 218 -15.54 -7.16 6.54
C PHE A 218 -15.88 -8.34 5.62
N SER A 219 -16.28 -9.45 6.23
CA SER A 219 -16.75 -10.60 5.47
C SER A 219 -18.04 -10.25 4.71
N PRO A 220 -18.15 -10.62 3.43
CA PRO A 220 -19.41 -10.53 2.69
C PRO A 220 -20.44 -11.57 3.17
N ASP A 221 -20.00 -12.62 3.87
CA ASP A 221 -20.85 -13.73 4.30
C ASP A 221 -21.62 -13.45 5.60
N THR A 222 -21.36 -12.31 6.24
CA THR A 222 -22.13 -11.87 7.40
C THR A 222 -23.42 -11.21 6.91
N PRO A 223 -24.61 -11.77 7.19
CA PRO A 223 -25.87 -11.25 6.68
C PRO A 223 -26.08 -9.82 7.18
N GLU A 224 -25.97 -8.84 6.28
CA GLU A 224 -26.21 -7.41 6.49
C GLU A 224 -25.97 -6.93 7.93
N THR A 225 -24.78 -6.45 8.24
CA THR A 225 -24.65 -5.58 9.41
C THR A 225 -25.08 -4.17 8.98
N PRO A 226 -26.14 -3.59 9.57
CA PRO A 226 -26.41 -2.15 9.50
C PRO A 226 -25.12 -1.32 9.71
N HIS A 227 -24.19 -1.86 10.50
CA HIS A 227 -22.88 -1.29 10.79
C HIS A 227 -22.00 -1.05 9.54
N PHE A 228 -21.87 -1.99 8.59
CA PHE A 228 -21.07 -1.75 7.39
C PHE A 228 -21.61 -0.55 6.60
N ALA A 229 -22.92 -0.54 6.33
CA ALA A 229 -23.55 0.56 5.61
C ALA A 229 -23.47 1.88 6.40
N GLN A 230 -23.56 1.85 7.73
CA GLN A 230 -23.38 3.03 8.58
C GLN A 230 -21.96 3.60 8.46
N TRP A 231 -20.91 2.79 8.62
CA TRP A 231 -19.54 3.27 8.50
C TRP A 231 -19.18 3.69 7.09
N TYR A 232 -19.67 2.98 6.07
CA TYR A 232 -19.52 3.38 4.68
C TYR A 232 -20.05 4.80 4.47
N ASN A 233 -21.28 5.06 4.91
CA ASN A 233 -21.90 6.38 4.78
C ASN A 233 -21.21 7.43 5.66
N ALA A 234 -20.69 7.05 6.83
CA ALA A 234 -19.93 7.95 7.69
C ALA A 234 -18.64 8.42 7.01
N ILE A 235 -17.86 7.52 6.41
CA ILE A 235 -16.66 7.88 5.64
C ILE A 235 -17.04 8.69 4.40
N LEU A 236 -18.11 8.31 3.69
CA LEU A 236 -18.61 9.03 2.52
C LEU A 236 -18.97 10.48 2.86
N ALA A 237 -19.64 10.71 4.00
CA ALA A 237 -20.01 12.04 4.48
C ALA A 237 -18.79 12.90 4.85
N ARG A 238 -17.64 12.28 5.16
CA ARG A 238 -16.40 13.00 5.45
C ARG A 238 -15.67 13.52 4.22
N LEU A 239 -15.86 12.91 3.03
CA LEU A 239 -15.15 13.29 1.79
C LEU A 239 -15.05 14.80 1.53
N PRO A 240 -16.12 15.62 1.65
CA PRO A 240 -16.05 17.06 1.36
C PRO A 240 -15.10 17.84 2.26
N SER A 241 -14.80 17.31 3.45
CA SER A 241 -13.92 17.95 4.45
C SER A 241 -12.45 17.58 4.32
N LEU A 242 -12.13 16.60 3.45
CA LEU A 242 -10.79 16.06 3.28
C LEU A 242 -10.01 16.78 2.17
N SER A 243 -8.69 16.69 2.23
CA SER A 243 -7.82 17.18 1.16
C SER A 243 -8.05 16.41 -0.15
N VAL A 244 -7.68 17.03 -1.28
CA VAL A 244 -7.76 16.38 -2.60
C VAL A 244 -7.03 15.05 -2.64
N ALA A 245 -5.86 14.96 -2.01
CA ALA A 245 -5.06 13.73 -1.98
C ALA A 245 -5.79 12.61 -1.23
N GLU A 246 -6.42 12.92 -0.10
CA GLU A 246 -7.19 11.95 0.69
C GLU A 246 -8.47 11.51 -0.03
N GLN A 247 -9.20 12.46 -0.63
CA GLN A 247 -10.37 12.13 -1.44
C GLN A 247 -9.99 11.17 -2.60
N ALA A 248 -8.88 11.44 -3.29
CA ALA A 248 -8.39 10.61 -4.37
C ALA A 248 -8.02 9.18 -3.95
N GLN A 249 -7.66 8.95 -2.67
CA GLN A 249 -7.40 7.62 -2.12
C GLN A 249 -8.69 6.91 -1.67
N ILE A 250 -9.63 7.65 -1.07
CA ILE A 250 -10.85 7.10 -0.48
C ILE A 250 -11.90 6.77 -1.53
N ILE A 251 -12.13 7.65 -2.50
CA ILE A 251 -13.16 7.46 -3.55
C ILE A 251 -13.04 6.11 -4.26
N PRO A 252 -11.89 5.72 -4.86
CA PRO A 252 -11.78 4.41 -5.51
C PRO A 252 -11.95 3.24 -4.53
N THR A 253 -11.59 3.42 -3.27
CA THR A 253 -11.79 2.42 -2.21
C THR A 253 -13.26 2.23 -1.90
N LEU A 254 -14.02 3.31 -1.66
CA LEU A 254 -15.47 3.26 -1.44
C LEU A 254 -16.23 2.75 -2.66
N THR A 255 -15.79 3.10 -3.87
CA THR A 255 -16.36 2.56 -5.11
C THR A 255 -16.22 1.04 -5.13
N ARG A 256 -15.01 0.53 -4.86
CA ARG A 256 -14.79 -0.91 -4.80
C ARG A 256 -15.72 -1.53 -3.77
N LEU A 257 -15.84 -0.97 -2.58
CA LEU A 257 -16.69 -1.48 -1.50
C LEU A 257 -18.19 -1.60 -1.83
N LEU A 258 -18.67 -1.03 -2.95
CA LEU A 258 -20.03 -1.27 -3.44
C LEU A 258 -20.34 -2.76 -3.66
N HIS A 259 -19.33 -3.60 -3.94
CA HIS A 259 -19.53 -5.06 -4.08
C HIS A 259 -19.94 -5.76 -2.78
N LYS A 260 -19.69 -5.13 -1.62
CA LYS A 260 -20.02 -5.69 -0.29
C LYS A 260 -21.49 -5.48 0.08
N PHE A 261 -22.20 -4.56 -0.58
CA PHE A 261 -23.65 -4.45 -0.43
C PHE A 261 -24.34 -5.65 -1.07
N ARG A 262 -25.57 -5.97 -0.65
CA ARG A 262 -26.37 -6.99 -1.35
C ARG A 262 -26.60 -6.58 -2.81
N PRO A 263 -26.58 -7.50 -3.78
CA PRO A 263 -26.79 -7.17 -5.19
C PRO A 263 -28.07 -6.37 -5.45
N GLU A 264 -29.12 -6.63 -4.67
CA GLU A 264 -30.44 -6.00 -4.80
C GLU A 264 -30.59 -4.71 -3.97
N ASP A 265 -29.51 -4.21 -3.34
CA ASP A 265 -29.57 -3.01 -2.52
C ASP A 265 -29.90 -1.78 -3.39
N PRO A 266 -31.06 -1.12 -3.16
CA PRO A 266 -31.53 -0.03 -4.03
C PRO A 266 -30.67 1.22 -3.95
N ARG A 267 -29.77 1.33 -2.97
CA ARG A 267 -28.88 2.49 -2.78
C ARG A 267 -27.67 2.47 -3.71
N ILE A 268 -27.32 1.32 -4.29
CA ILE A 268 -26.10 1.17 -5.10
C ILE A 268 -26.02 2.18 -6.26
N PRO A 269 -27.07 2.40 -7.07
CA PRO A 269 -27.00 3.37 -8.17
C PRO A 269 -26.80 4.81 -7.69
N GLU A 270 -27.41 5.18 -6.55
CA GLU A 270 -27.27 6.51 -5.94
C GLU A 270 -25.85 6.71 -5.41
N LEU A 271 -25.31 5.74 -4.67
CA LEU A 271 -23.94 5.77 -4.16
C LEU A 271 -22.91 5.80 -5.30
N TYR A 272 -23.12 5.01 -6.35
CA TYR A 272 -22.30 5.03 -7.56
C TYR A 272 -22.27 6.43 -8.19
N THR A 273 -23.45 7.05 -8.34
CA THR A 273 -23.58 8.39 -8.92
C THR A 273 -22.91 9.44 -8.04
N LEU A 274 -23.06 9.34 -6.72
CA LEU A 274 -22.43 10.27 -5.79
C LEU A 274 -20.90 10.17 -5.84
N LEU A 275 -20.35 8.95 -5.83
CA LEU A 275 -18.90 8.72 -5.96
C LEU A 275 -18.36 9.20 -7.31
N HIS A 276 -19.10 8.99 -8.38
CA HIS A 276 -18.75 9.52 -9.70
C HIS A 276 -18.71 11.05 -9.69
N ASN A 277 -19.71 11.71 -9.09
CA ASN A 277 -19.71 13.16 -8.95
C ASN A 277 -18.52 13.65 -8.13
N TYR A 278 -18.22 13.05 -6.97
CA TYR A 278 -17.04 13.42 -6.18
C TYR A 278 -15.73 13.24 -6.97
N ALA A 279 -15.61 12.14 -7.72
CA ALA A 279 -14.43 11.88 -8.52
C ALA A 279 -14.23 12.93 -9.63
N LEU A 280 -15.30 13.41 -10.26
CA LEU A 280 -15.23 14.47 -11.28
C LEU A 280 -14.79 15.83 -10.72
N HIS A 281 -15.00 16.09 -9.42
CA HIS A 281 -14.55 17.32 -8.77
C HIS A 281 -13.06 17.30 -8.41
N LEU A 282 -12.39 16.13 -8.45
CA LEU A 282 -10.95 16.06 -8.27
C LEU A 282 -10.22 16.72 -9.45
N PRO A 283 -9.00 17.26 -9.27
CA PRO A 283 -8.16 17.66 -10.39
C PRO A 283 -7.90 16.47 -11.33
N PRO A 284 -7.79 16.66 -12.66
CA PRO A 284 -7.58 15.57 -13.61
C PRO A 284 -6.39 14.67 -13.27
N SER A 285 -5.33 15.23 -12.66
CA SER A 285 -4.16 14.50 -12.19
C SER A 285 -4.41 13.53 -11.04
N HIS A 286 -5.63 13.45 -10.49
CA HIS A 286 -6.01 12.54 -9.40
C HIS A 286 -7.20 11.64 -9.76
N GLN A 287 -7.68 11.70 -11.00
CA GLN A 287 -8.93 11.05 -11.40
C GLN A 287 -8.73 9.59 -11.87
N GLY A 288 -7.51 9.17 -12.22
CA GLY A 288 -7.25 7.89 -12.88
C GLY A 288 -7.77 6.68 -12.08
N ALA A 289 -7.43 6.61 -10.79
CA ALA A 289 -7.85 5.50 -9.93
C ALA A 289 -9.38 5.43 -9.78
N SER A 290 -10.05 6.59 -9.62
CA SER A 290 -11.50 6.69 -9.49
C SER A 290 -12.21 6.26 -10.77
N ALA A 291 -11.73 6.70 -11.94
CA ALA A 291 -12.29 6.31 -13.24
C ALA A 291 -12.19 4.78 -13.44
N GLY A 292 -11.04 4.19 -13.12
CA GLY A 292 -10.86 2.75 -13.21
C GLY A 292 -11.74 1.96 -12.23
N ALA A 293 -11.85 2.41 -10.98
CA ALA A 293 -12.72 1.78 -9.99
C ALA A 293 -14.20 1.87 -10.37
N LEU A 294 -14.67 3.03 -10.84
CA LEU A 294 -16.06 3.23 -11.27
C LEU A 294 -16.40 2.40 -12.49
N ALA A 295 -15.47 2.25 -13.45
CA ALA A 295 -15.64 1.31 -14.56
C ALA A 295 -15.78 -0.13 -14.05
N SER A 296 -14.94 -0.54 -13.09
CA SER A 296 -14.94 -1.91 -12.54
C SER A 296 -16.22 -2.28 -11.79
N CYS A 297 -16.98 -1.29 -11.30
CA CYS A 297 -18.22 -1.50 -10.55
C CYS A 297 -19.48 -1.37 -11.41
N VAL A 298 -19.36 -1.15 -12.72
CA VAL A 298 -20.52 -0.99 -13.61
C VAL A 298 -21.46 -2.19 -13.58
N TRP A 299 -20.94 -3.41 -13.41
CA TRP A 299 -21.76 -4.64 -13.32
C TRP A 299 -22.77 -4.63 -12.16
N ARG A 300 -22.58 -3.73 -11.17
CA ARG A 300 -23.53 -3.53 -10.05
C ARG A 300 -24.75 -2.69 -10.43
N LEU A 301 -24.75 -2.08 -11.62
CA LEU A 301 -25.86 -1.31 -12.15
C LEU A 301 -26.79 -2.21 -12.96
N THR A 302 -27.95 -1.70 -13.35
CA THR A 302 -28.90 -2.47 -14.16
C THR A 302 -28.29 -2.87 -15.50
N GLU A 303 -28.52 -4.11 -15.96
CA GLU A 303 -27.91 -4.66 -17.19
C GLU A 303 -28.07 -3.74 -18.41
N ALA A 304 -29.21 -3.04 -18.50
CA ALA A 304 -29.48 -2.09 -19.58
C ALA A 304 -28.54 -0.87 -19.57
N GLU A 305 -28.07 -0.44 -18.41
CA GLU A 305 -27.19 0.71 -18.25
C GLU A 305 -25.70 0.34 -18.38
N GLN A 306 -25.34 -0.92 -18.14
CA GLN A 306 -23.94 -1.35 -18.04
C GLN A 306 -23.09 -0.96 -19.25
N PRO A 307 -23.50 -1.21 -20.51
CA PRO A 307 -22.68 -0.85 -21.67
C PRO A 307 -22.44 0.66 -21.78
N ALA A 308 -23.47 1.47 -21.53
CA ALA A 308 -23.38 2.92 -21.63
C ALA A 308 -22.50 3.50 -20.52
N ARG A 309 -22.62 2.97 -19.28
CA ARG A 309 -21.81 3.41 -18.13
C ARG A 309 -20.36 3.01 -18.28
N TYR A 310 -20.08 1.80 -18.77
CA TYR A 310 -18.72 1.37 -19.07
C TYR A 310 -18.07 2.28 -20.13
N ALA A 311 -18.76 2.53 -21.24
CA ALA A 311 -18.28 3.41 -22.29
C ALA A 311 -18.00 4.83 -21.77
N GLN A 312 -18.88 5.37 -20.91
CA GLN A 312 -18.68 6.66 -20.26
C GLN A 312 -17.38 6.68 -19.43
N MET A 313 -17.14 5.66 -18.61
CA MET A 313 -15.92 5.60 -17.77
C MET A 313 -14.66 5.39 -18.61
N ARG A 314 -14.75 4.60 -19.70
CA ARG A 314 -13.66 4.44 -20.67
C ARG A 314 -13.31 5.77 -21.32
N ASP A 315 -14.29 6.49 -21.83
CA ASP A 315 -14.07 7.76 -22.54
C ASP A 315 -13.51 8.82 -21.60
N TRP A 316 -14.01 8.86 -20.36
CA TRP A 316 -13.42 9.69 -19.31
C TRP A 316 -11.97 9.31 -19.04
N ALA A 317 -11.65 8.04 -18.78
CA ALA A 317 -10.29 7.59 -18.53
C ALA A 317 -9.33 7.90 -19.69
N LEU A 318 -9.79 7.76 -20.94
CA LEU A 318 -9.01 8.09 -22.13
C LEU A 318 -8.76 9.59 -22.30
N SER A 319 -9.65 10.44 -21.78
CA SER A 319 -9.49 11.90 -21.78
C SER A 319 -8.47 12.40 -20.75
N LEU A 320 -8.07 11.56 -19.79
CA LEU A 320 -7.11 11.91 -18.76
C LEU A 320 -5.67 11.99 -19.30
N PRO A 321 -4.78 12.70 -18.59
CA PRO A 321 -3.34 12.66 -18.83
C PRO A 321 -2.78 11.22 -18.83
N ASP A 322 -1.67 11.00 -19.55
CA ASP A 322 -1.11 9.66 -19.74
C ASP A 322 -0.68 8.99 -18.41
N ASP A 323 -0.24 9.77 -17.42
CA ASP A 323 0.07 9.30 -16.06
C ASP A 323 -1.18 8.82 -15.31
N GLN A 324 -2.37 9.31 -15.67
CA GLN A 324 -3.62 8.86 -15.07
C GLN A 324 -4.28 7.72 -15.84
N TRP A 325 -4.02 7.66 -17.15
CA TRP A 325 -4.48 6.57 -18.00
C TRP A 325 -3.93 5.21 -17.53
N GLY A 326 -2.63 5.12 -17.27
CA GLY A 326 -2.04 3.87 -16.77
C GLY A 326 -2.57 3.46 -15.39
N ILE A 327 -2.89 4.44 -14.53
CA ILE A 327 -3.55 4.20 -13.23
C ILE A 327 -4.96 3.67 -13.43
N ALA A 328 -5.76 4.27 -14.33
CA ALA A 328 -7.12 3.82 -14.60
C ALA A 328 -7.16 2.37 -15.11
N LEU A 329 -6.20 1.99 -15.96
CA LEU A 329 -6.06 0.64 -16.50
C LEU A 329 -5.88 -0.45 -15.45
N ARG A 330 -5.47 -0.12 -14.21
CA ARG A 330 -5.40 -1.06 -13.08
C ARG A 330 -6.72 -1.79 -12.85
N ARG A 331 -7.86 -1.09 -12.98
CA ARG A 331 -9.19 -1.63 -12.64
C ARG A 331 -10.21 -1.49 -13.77
N LEU A 332 -10.01 -0.54 -14.69
CA LEU A 332 -10.94 -0.30 -15.80
C LEU A 332 -11.32 -1.56 -16.59
N PRO A 333 -10.38 -2.46 -16.97
CA PRO A 333 -10.73 -3.66 -17.73
C PRO A 333 -11.65 -4.64 -16.99
N ALA A 334 -11.69 -4.61 -15.65
CA ALA A 334 -12.57 -5.47 -14.87
C ALA A 334 -14.05 -5.17 -15.11
N GLY A 335 -14.39 -3.94 -15.53
CA GLY A 335 -15.77 -3.55 -15.85
C GLY A 335 -16.36 -4.25 -17.08
N LEU A 336 -15.54 -4.99 -17.83
CA LEU A 336 -15.98 -5.77 -18.98
C LEU A 336 -16.82 -6.99 -18.60
N ASP A 337 -16.79 -7.42 -17.34
CA ASP A 337 -17.57 -8.57 -16.84
C ASP A 337 -19.06 -8.45 -17.15
N GLY A 338 -19.65 -7.27 -16.90
CA GLY A 338 -21.06 -7.01 -17.16
C GLY A 338 -21.47 -6.93 -18.64
N LEU A 339 -20.53 -7.05 -19.57
CA LEU A 339 -20.80 -6.87 -21.01
C LEU A 339 -20.92 -8.21 -21.74
N SER A 340 -21.69 -8.23 -22.83
CA SER A 340 -21.77 -9.42 -23.68
C SER A 340 -20.40 -9.75 -24.30
N PRO A 341 -20.08 -11.01 -24.65
CA PRO A 341 -18.79 -11.38 -25.23
C PRO A 341 -18.42 -10.60 -26.51
N LYS A 342 -19.42 -10.19 -27.29
CA LYS A 342 -19.20 -9.35 -28.48
C LYS A 342 -18.76 -7.94 -28.09
N GLN A 343 -19.38 -7.34 -27.08
CA GLN A 343 -19.00 -6.03 -26.55
C GLN A 343 -17.62 -6.10 -25.87
N GLN A 344 -17.36 -7.14 -25.06
CA GLN A 344 -16.03 -7.37 -24.48
C GLN A 344 -14.93 -7.39 -25.55
N ALA A 345 -15.14 -8.12 -26.65
CA ALA A 345 -14.18 -8.19 -27.75
C ALA A 345 -13.94 -6.84 -28.45
N GLN A 346 -14.99 -6.02 -28.57
CA GLN A 346 -14.94 -4.68 -29.15
C GLN A 346 -14.19 -3.72 -28.23
N GLU A 347 -14.51 -3.70 -26.94
CA GLU A 347 -13.86 -2.85 -25.96
C GLU A 347 -12.37 -3.19 -25.80
N LEU A 348 -12.01 -4.49 -25.75
CA LEU A 348 -10.60 -4.90 -25.76
C LEU A 348 -9.86 -4.43 -27.02
N ALA A 349 -10.53 -4.35 -28.17
CA ALA A 349 -9.94 -3.82 -29.39
C ALA A 349 -9.75 -2.29 -29.37
N LEU A 350 -10.64 -1.58 -28.67
CA LEU A 350 -10.51 -0.14 -28.47
C LEU A 350 -9.36 0.15 -27.51
N LEU A 351 -9.31 -0.52 -26.36
CA LEU A 351 -8.26 -0.35 -25.35
C LEU A 351 -6.86 -0.61 -25.93
N GLU A 352 -6.72 -1.65 -26.77
CA GLU A 352 -5.46 -2.01 -27.44
C GLU A 352 -4.79 -0.83 -28.16
N ARG A 353 -5.59 0.01 -28.81
CA ARG A 353 -5.10 1.18 -29.58
C ARG A 353 -4.47 2.24 -28.70
N TYR A 354 -4.81 2.27 -27.42
CA TYR A 354 -4.35 3.27 -26.46
C TYR A 354 -3.33 2.72 -25.45
N LEU A 355 -2.96 1.44 -25.53
CA LEU A 355 -1.93 0.85 -24.67
C LEU A 355 -0.55 1.49 -24.90
N ALA A 356 -0.27 2.00 -26.10
CA ALA A 356 0.97 2.70 -26.41
C ALA A 356 1.16 4.00 -25.61
N ARG A 357 0.08 4.62 -25.12
CA ARG A 357 0.12 5.83 -24.28
C ARG A 357 0.59 5.55 -22.85
N VAL A 358 0.59 4.28 -22.41
CA VAL A 358 0.92 3.95 -21.02
C VAL A 358 2.40 4.23 -20.74
N PRO A 359 2.70 5.13 -19.77
CA PRO A 359 4.07 5.45 -19.40
C PRO A 359 4.83 4.20 -18.94
N ALA A 360 6.12 4.11 -19.26
CA ALA A 360 6.93 2.92 -18.98
C ALA A 360 6.87 2.48 -17.51
N ALA A 361 6.89 3.43 -16.57
CA ALA A 361 6.80 3.17 -15.14
C ALA A 361 5.49 2.50 -14.69
N GLN A 362 4.40 2.67 -15.45
CA GLN A 362 3.07 2.17 -15.10
C GLN A 362 2.67 0.90 -15.88
N ARG A 363 3.48 0.49 -16.87
CA ARG A 363 3.19 -0.69 -17.70
C ARG A 363 3.02 -1.98 -16.90
N PRO A 364 3.81 -2.27 -15.84
CA PRO A 364 3.60 -3.46 -15.02
C PRO A 364 2.21 -3.48 -14.38
N GLN A 365 1.81 -2.34 -13.81
CA GLN A 365 0.51 -2.18 -13.16
C GLN A 365 -0.65 -2.28 -14.16
N ALA A 366 -0.53 -1.65 -15.33
CA ALA A 366 -1.51 -1.75 -16.40
C ALA A 366 -1.61 -3.18 -16.96
N ALA A 367 -0.49 -3.91 -17.05
CA ALA A 367 -0.49 -5.31 -17.47
C ALA A 367 -1.28 -6.19 -16.50
N VAL A 368 -1.09 -6.01 -15.18
CA VAL A 368 -1.91 -6.68 -14.15
C VAL A 368 -3.39 -6.37 -14.36
N GLY A 369 -3.76 -5.10 -14.56
CA GLY A 369 -5.15 -4.69 -14.75
C GLY A 369 -5.80 -5.27 -16.01
N ILE A 370 -5.08 -5.34 -17.12
CA ILE A 370 -5.54 -6.00 -18.35
C ILE A 370 -5.75 -7.50 -18.11
N ILE A 371 -4.79 -8.18 -17.48
CA ILE A 371 -4.87 -9.63 -17.25
C ILE A 371 -5.93 -9.97 -16.20
N PHE A 372 -6.21 -9.07 -15.25
CA PHE A 372 -7.21 -9.27 -14.21
C PHE A 372 -8.63 -9.51 -14.77
N CYS A 373 -8.97 -8.97 -15.94
CA CYS A 373 -10.30 -9.20 -16.55
C CYS A 373 -10.53 -10.64 -17.02
N LEU A 374 -9.49 -11.50 -17.02
CA LEU A 374 -9.61 -12.92 -17.40
C LEU A 374 -10.62 -13.72 -16.58
N HIS A 375 -10.89 -13.31 -15.34
CA HIS A 375 -11.86 -14.01 -14.47
C HIS A 375 -13.24 -14.12 -15.11
N PHE A 376 -13.54 -13.21 -16.05
CA PHE A 376 -14.86 -12.99 -16.63
C PHE A 376 -14.91 -13.24 -18.14
N MET A 377 -13.81 -13.74 -18.71
CA MET A 377 -13.63 -13.90 -20.15
C MET A 377 -13.74 -15.36 -20.56
N ASN A 378 -14.35 -15.59 -21.73
CA ASN A 378 -14.37 -16.92 -22.34
C ASN A 378 -12.98 -17.35 -22.86
N ASP A 379 -12.85 -18.63 -23.19
CA ASP A 379 -11.60 -19.23 -23.67
C ASP A 379 -11.02 -18.52 -24.92
N SER A 380 -11.86 -17.95 -25.79
CA SER A 380 -11.42 -17.30 -27.03
C SER A 380 -10.81 -15.91 -26.80
N LEU A 381 -11.32 -15.14 -25.83
CA LEU A 381 -10.78 -13.83 -25.47
C LEU A 381 -9.57 -13.93 -24.54
N SER A 382 -9.46 -15.02 -23.77
CA SER A 382 -8.36 -15.23 -22.82
C SER A 382 -6.97 -15.07 -23.45
N LYS A 383 -6.76 -15.65 -24.64
CA LYS A 383 -5.50 -15.52 -25.37
C LYS A 383 -5.17 -14.06 -25.70
N ARG A 384 -6.17 -13.29 -26.16
CA ARG A 384 -5.98 -11.89 -26.54
C ARG A 384 -5.59 -11.04 -25.33
N VAL A 385 -6.26 -11.23 -24.21
CA VAL A 385 -5.98 -10.51 -22.96
C VAL A 385 -4.53 -10.77 -22.50
N TRP A 386 -4.08 -12.03 -22.52
CA TRP A 386 -2.69 -12.36 -22.22
C TRP A 386 -1.70 -11.66 -23.16
N GLN A 387 -2.00 -11.64 -24.47
CA GLN A 387 -1.15 -10.98 -25.46
C GLN A 387 -1.04 -9.47 -25.24
N GLN A 388 -2.16 -8.81 -24.94
CA GLN A 388 -2.20 -7.38 -24.64
C GLN A 388 -1.52 -7.03 -23.32
N GLY A 389 -1.74 -7.82 -22.26
CA GLY A 389 -1.08 -7.61 -20.97
C GLY A 389 0.43 -7.81 -21.07
N LEU A 390 0.88 -8.87 -21.75
CA LEU A 390 2.32 -9.15 -21.92
C LEU A 390 3.00 -8.15 -22.87
N SER A 391 2.30 -7.60 -23.87
CA SER A 391 2.90 -6.61 -24.77
C SER A 391 3.28 -5.31 -24.06
N LEU A 392 2.57 -4.92 -23.00
CA LEU A 392 2.94 -3.81 -22.13
C LEU A 392 4.29 -4.06 -21.41
N LEU A 393 4.67 -5.32 -21.22
CA LEU A 393 5.92 -5.71 -20.58
C LEU A 393 7.09 -5.83 -21.57
N ASN A 394 6.91 -5.52 -22.86
CA ASN A 394 8.01 -5.60 -23.81
C ASN A 394 9.17 -4.66 -23.40
N GLY A 395 10.37 -5.23 -23.31
CA GLY A 395 11.58 -4.51 -22.91
C GLY A 395 11.80 -4.37 -21.40
N VAL A 396 10.96 -4.99 -20.55
CA VAL A 396 11.22 -5.08 -19.10
C VAL A 396 12.11 -6.27 -18.76
N ASP A 397 12.71 -6.25 -17.57
CA ASP A 397 13.55 -7.34 -17.07
C ASP A 397 12.75 -8.54 -16.54
N GLU A 398 13.49 -9.63 -16.29
CA GLU A 398 12.94 -10.90 -15.76
C GLU A 398 12.28 -10.72 -14.38
N THR A 399 12.77 -9.77 -13.59
CA THR A 399 12.30 -9.50 -12.23
C THR A 399 10.92 -8.84 -12.25
N THR A 400 10.70 -7.94 -13.21
CA THR A 400 9.43 -7.26 -13.42
C THR A 400 8.34 -8.23 -13.86
N LEU A 401 8.65 -9.17 -14.77
CA LEU A 401 7.72 -10.24 -15.14
C LEU A 401 7.33 -11.07 -13.90
N TRP A 402 8.30 -11.45 -13.07
CA TRP A 402 8.03 -12.23 -11.87
C TRP A 402 7.15 -11.46 -10.86
N LYS A 403 7.38 -10.16 -10.68
CA LYS A 403 6.54 -9.29 -9.84
C LYS A 403 5.09 -9.27 -10.33
N VAL A 404 4.86 -9.08 -11.63
CA VAL A 404 3.51 -9.09 -12.23
C VAL A 404 2.82 -10.44 -12.00
N LEU A 405 3.51 -11.56 -12.19
CA LEU A 405 2.92 -12.89 -11.95
C LEU A 405 2.61 -13.14 -10.47
N SER A 406 3.49 -12.69 -9.57
CA SER A 406 3.27 -12.78 -8.12
C SER A 406 2.06 -11.95 -7.70
N GLU A 407 1.90 -10.76 -8.29
CA GLU A 407 0.76 -9.89 -8.03
C GLU A 407 -0.55 -10.48 -8.56
N LEU A 408 -0.55 -11.06 -9.76
CA LEU A 408 -1.70 -11.78 -10.32
C LEU A 408 -2.09 -12.99 -9.48
N ARG A 409 -1.12 -13.69 -8.85
CA ARG A 409 -1.41 -14.73 -7.86
C ARG A 409 -2.09 -14.12 -6.63
N ASN A 410 -1.55 -13.03 -6.08
CA ASN A 410 -2.08 -12.39 -4.88
C ASN A 410 -3.49 -11.79 -5.08
N GLU A 411 -3.83 -11.37 -6.29
CA GLU A 411 -5.17 -10.94 -6.69
C GLU A 411 -6.08 -12.13 -7.09
N TYR A 412 -5.69 -13.37 -6.76
CA TYR A 412 -6.42 -14.61 -7.02
C TYR A 412 -6.72 -14.90 -8.51
N VAL A 413 -6.07 -14.20 -9.45
CA VAL A 413 -6.33 -14.37 -10.89
C VAL A 413 -5.84 -15.74 -11.35
N LEU A 414 -4.60 -16.11 -10.97
CA LEU A 414 -3.95 -17.33 -11.48
C LEU A 414 -4.52 -18.62 -10.87
N CYS A 415 -4.90 -18.61 -9.59
CA CYS A 415 -5.48 -19.77 -8.92
C CYS A 415 -6.91 -20.08 -9.41
N ASN A 416 -7.62 -19.07 -9.92
CA ASN A 416 -8.99 -19.22 -10.47
C ASN A 416 -9.01 -19.63 -11.95
N LEU A 417 -7.87 -19.75 -12.63
CA LEU A 417 -7.84 -20.20 -14.02
C LEU A 417 -8.20 -21.68 -14.12
N ASN A 418 -9.18 -21.99 -14.98
CA ASN A 418 -9.47 -23.38 -15.31
C ASN A 418 -8.30 -24.01 -16.10
N ASN A 419 -8.28 -25.34 -16.22
CA ASN A 419 -7.16 -26.05 -16.87
C ASN A 419 -6.93 -25.65 -18.35
N ARG A 420 -7.95 -25.16 -19.06
CA ARG A 420 -7.80 -24.69 -20.45
C ARG A 420 -7.20 -23.29 -20.49
N GLN A 421 -7.73 -22.36 -19.69
CA GLN A 421 -7.20 -21.01 -19.55
C GLN A 421 -5.75 -21.02 -19.05
N TRP A 422 -5.42 -21.92 -18.12
CA TRP A 422 -4.04 -22.11 -17.65
C TRP A 422 -3.09 -22.55 -18.77
N LYS A 423 -3.51 -23.48 -19.65
CA LYS A 423 -2.69 -23.88 -20.81
C LYS A 423 -2.44 -22.70 -21.75
N VAL A 424 -3.45 -21.85 -21.97
CA VAL A 424 -3.31 -20.62 -22.76
C VAL A 424 -2.33 -19.66 -22.08
N ALA A 425 -2.51 -19.39 -20.79
CA ALA A 425 -1.62 -18.54 -19.99
C ALA A 425 -0.15 -19.00 -20.10
N LYS A 426 0.11 -20.28 -19.81
CA LYS A 426 1.44 -20.89 -19.88
C LYS A 426 2.05 -20.76 -21.28
N SER A 427 1.26 -21.03 -22.32
CA SER A 427 1.71 -20.89 -23.71
C SER A 427 2.14 -19.45 -24.04
N GLU A 428 1.32 -18.46 -23.68
CA GLU A 428 1.60 -17.05 -23.96
C GLU A 428 2.78 -16.51 -23.13
N ILE A 429 2.89 -16.89 -21.84
CA ILE A 429 4.03 -16.54 -20.98
C ILE A 429 5.33 -17.11 -21.55
N MET A 430 5.35 -18.39 -21.93
CA MET A 430 6.53 -19.03 -22.52
C MET A 430 6.91 -18.40 -23.87
N ARG A 431 5.92 -18.01 -24.67
CA ARG A 431 6.14 -17.29 -25.94
C ARG A 431 6.77 -15.92 -25.69
N PHE A 432 6.27 -15.17 -24.71
CA PHE A 432 6.82 -13.87 -24.32
C PHE A 432 8.26 -13.97 -23.82
N ILE A 433 8.54 -14.94 -22.94
CA ILE A 433 9.88 -15.23 -22.41
C ILE A 433 10.88 -15.50 -23.54
N LYS A 434 10.49 -16.32 -24.54
CA LYS A 434 11.33 -16.61 -25.71
C LYS A 434 11.55 -15.38 -26.58
N ALA A 435 10.50 -14.59 -26.82
CA ALA A 435 10.58 -13.38 -27.64
C ALA A 435 11.49 -12.32 -27.04
N ASN A 436 11.51 -12.19 -25.71
CA ASN A 436 12.38 -11.25 -24.99
C ASN A 436 13.75 -11.84 -24.63
N GLN A 437 14.08 -13.05 -25.12
CA GLN A 437 15.37 -13.71 -24.93
C GLN A 437 15.79 -13.88 -23.47
N PHE A 438 14.83 -14.07 -22.55
CA PHE A 438 15.15 -14.30 -21.15
C PHE A 438 15.92 -15.60 -20.96
N SER A 439 16.72 -15.63 -19.90
CA SER A 439 17.67 -16.68 -19.57
C SER A 439 17.02 -18.06 -19.37
N LYS A 440 17.78 -19.13 -19.63
CA LYS A 440 17.33 -20.51 -19.37
C LYS A 440 16.93 -20.76 -17.90
N PRO A 441 17.65 -20.23 -16.89
CA PRO A 441 17.21 -20.32 -15.50
C PRO A 441 15.83 -19.68 -15.26
N THR A 442 15.53 -18.55 -15.90
CA THR A 442 14.22 -17.90 -15.77
C THR A 442 13.10 -18.70 -16.44
N GLN A 443 13.40 -19.35 -17.57
CA GLN A 443 12.48 -20.31 -18.19
C GLN A 443 12.19 -21.50 -17.25
N ALA A 444 13.21 -22.06 -16.61
CA ALA A 444 13.05 -23.15 -15.65
C ALA A 444 12.25 -22.71 -14.42
N ARG A 445 12.59 -21.56 -13.82
CA ARG A 445 11.87 -21.02 -12.65
C ARG A 445 10.37 -20.89 -12.87
N ILE A 446 9.95 -20.37 -14.03
CA ILE A 446 8.52 -20.22 -14.36
C ILE A 446 7.83 -21.59 -14.50
N GLN A 447 8.53 -22.58 -15.06
CA GLN A 447 7.99 -23.94 -15.18
C GLN A 447 7.89 -24.63 -13.81
N ASP A 448 8.92 -24.50 -12.99
CA ASP A 448 9.01 -25.12 -11.65
C ASP A 448 8.05 -24.47 -10.65
N SER A 449 7.68 -23.20 -10.87
CA SER A 449 6.76 -22.44 -10.02
C SER A 449 5.28 -22.61 -10.38
N GLU A 450 4.93 -23.53 -11.28
CA GLU A 450 3.54 -23.74 -11.71
C GLU A 450 2.60 -24.05 -10.54
N SER A 451 3.01 -24.91 -9.62
CA SER A 451 2.21 -25.25 -8.43
C SER A 451 1.99 -24.05 -7.52
N TRP A 452 3.03 -23.22 -7.34
CA TRP A 452 2.97 -22.01 -6.52
C TRP A 452 2.12 -20.91 -7.16
N LEU A 453 2.26 -20.67 -8.47
CA LEU A 453 1.48 -19.67 -9.20
C LEU A 453 -0.03 -19.98 -9.18
N ARG A 454 -0.40 -21.27 -9.09
CA ARG A 454 -1.79 -21.73 -9.01
C ARG A 454 -2.29 -21.92 -7.59
N SER A 455 -1.43 -21.79 -6.58
CA SER A 455 -1.85 -21.94 -5.19
C SER A 455 -2.66 -20.74 -4.75
N TRP A 456 -3.48 -20.92 -3.72
CA TRP A 456 -4.04 -19.80 -2.98
C TRP A 456 -2.90 -18.97 -2.36
N PRO A 457 -3.03 -17.63 -2.33
CA PRO A 457 -2.18 -16.76 -1.52
C PRO A 457 -2.24 -17.16 -0.05
N ASP A 458 -1.09 -17.06 0.64
CA ASP A 458 -0.96 -17.37 2.07
C ASP A 458 -1.44 -16.23 2.96
#